data_AF-A0AAP2ZA03-F1
#
_entry.id   AF-A0AAP2ZA03-F1
#
_cell.length_a   1.000
_cell.length_b   1.000
_cell.length_c   1.000
_cell.angle_alpha   90.00
_cell.angle_beta   90.00
_cell.angle_gamma   90.00
#
_symmetry.space_group_name_H-M   'P 1'
#
loop_
_entity.id
_entity.type
_entity.pdbx_description
1 polymer ?
#
loop_
_entity_poly.entity_id
_entity_poly.type
_entity_poly.pdbx_seq_one_letter_code
_entity_poly.pdbx_strand_id
1 'polypeptide(L)'
;MDRDEVRAKPNAPDLPAYVVDPLEKQSPERLEMVAAYAVELATWKREQREKERDEEEVDPESLEELHERDISTDPDDYKDVPTSGSYITIKETKPGYHYYYWQWRDGNTWKNEYIAPVSKGE
;
A
#
# COMPACT_ATOMS: atom_id res chain seq x y z
N MET A 1 -17.48 -44.11 25.58
CA MET A 1 -16.14 -43.53 25.80
C MET A 1 -15.76 -42.88 24.49
N ASP A 2 -16.18 -41.64 24.33
CA ASP A 2 -15.86 -40.82 23.17
C ASP A 2 -14.35 -40.65 23.10
N ARG A 3 -13.80 -41.04 21.96
CA ARG A 3 -12.38 -40.90 21.66
C ARG A 3 -12.08 -39.41 21.61
N ASP A 4 -11.16 -38.94 22.45
CA ASP A 4 -10.53 -37.64 22.30
C ASP A 4 -10.13 -37.44 20.83
N GLU A 5 -10.85 -36.59 20.10
CA GLU A 5 -10.39 -36.07 18.82
C GLU A 5 -9.14 -35.24 19.12
N VAL A 6 -7.97 -35.88 19.02
CA VAL A 6 -6.68 -35.20 19.12
C VAL A 6 -6.61 -34.24 17.94
N ARG A 7 -6.97 -32.98 18.17
CA ARG A 7 -6.90 -31.92 17.16
C ARG A 7 -5.44 -31.82 16.73
N ALA A 8 -5.16 -32.15 15.47
CA ALA A 8 -3.81 -32.10 14.94
C ALA A 8 -3.26 -30.67 15.01
N LYS A 9 -1.95 -30.55 15.23
CA LYS A 9 -1.27 -29.25 15.22
C LYS A 9 -1.54 -28.54 13.89
N PRO A 10 -1.91 -27.26 13.89
CA PRO A 10 -2.12 -26.49 12.67
C PRO A 10 -0.81 -26.35 11.87
N ASN A 11 -0.93 -26.24 10.55
CA ASN A 11 0.21 -25.98 9.68
C ASN A 11 0.77 -24.57 9.94
N ALA A 12 2.10 -24.45 9.96
CA ALA A 12 2.76 -23.16 10.09
C ALA A 12 2.47 -22.28 8.85
N PRO A 13 2.27 -20.96 9.04
CA PRO A 13 2.19 -20.02 7.93
C PRO A 13 3.54 -19.90 7.21
N ASP A 14 3.53 -19.37 5.99
CA ASP A 14 4.73 -19.07 5.21
C ASP A 14 5.48 -17.86 5.80
N LEU A 15 6.12 -18.08 6.95
CA LEU A 15 6.89 -17.10 7.69
C LEU A 15 8.26 -17.69 8.03
N PRO A 16 9.29 -16.85 8.17
CA PRO A 16 10.61 -17.31 8.56
C PRO A 16 10.58 -18.09 9.87
N ALA A 17 11.42 -19.13 9.98
CA ALA A 17 11.49 -19.98 11.17
C ALA A 17 11.76 -19.18 12.46
N TYR A 18 12.52 -18.07 12.38
CA TYR A 18 12.76 -17.20 13.54
C TYR A 18 11.51 -16.48 14.06
N VAL A 19 10.42 -16.46 13.29
CA VAL A 19 9.09 -15.96 13.69
C VAL A 19 8.20 -17.12 14.16
N VAL A 20 8.22 -18.25 13.46
CA VAL A 20 7.37 -19.42 13.77
C VAL A 20 7.84 -20.13 15.03
N ASP A 21 9.13 -20.43 15.17
CA ASP A 21 9.68 -21.23 16.28
C ASP A 21 9.41 -20.61 17.66
N PRO A 22 9.50 -19.27 17.86
CA PRO A 22 9.12 -18.67 19.13
C PRO A 22 7.63 -18.75 19.43
N LEU A 23 6.75 -18.68 18.42
CA LEU A 23 5.31 -18.78 18.58
C LEU A 23 4.91 -20.17 19.06
N GLU A 24 5.46 -21.22 18.47
CA GLU A 24 5.16 -22.61 18.86
C GLU A 24 5.54 -22.95 20.31
N LYS A 25 6.43 -22.15 20.91
CA LYS A 25 6.88 -22.30 22.31
C LYS A 25 6.07 -21.47 23.30
N GLN A 26 5.10 -20.69 22.84
CA GLN A 26 4.26 -19.87 23.71
C GLN A 26 3.11 -20.67 24.34
N SER A 27 2.63 -20.21 25.49
CA SER A 27 1.37 -20.72 26.05
C SER A 27 0.17 -20.26 25.22
N PRO A 28 -0.97 -20.97 25.28
CA PRO A 28 -2.19 -20.58 24.55
C PRO A 28 -2.61 -19.12 24.78
N GLU A 29 -2.54 -18.64 26.03
CA GLU A 29 -2.94 -17.29 26.41
C GLU A 29 -2.02 -16.23 25.77
N ARG A 30 -0.74 -16.54 25.65
CA ARG A 30 0.22 -15.67 24.96
C ARG A 30 0.01 -15.67 23.46
N LEU A 31 -0.36 -16.81 22.87
CA LEU A 31 -0.73 -16.88 21.46
C LEU A 31 -1.97 -16.05 21.14
N GLU A 32 -2.97 -16.05 22.02
CA GLU A 32 -4.17 -15.20 21.88
C GLU A 32 -3.82 -13.71 21.94
N MET A 33 -2.96 -13.29 22.88
CA MET A 33 -2.48 -11.90 22.95
C MET A 33 -1.71 -11.50 21.68
N VAL A 34 -0.84 -12.37 21.17
CA VAL A 34 -0.11 -12.11 19.92
C VAL A 34 -1.06 -12.00 18.74
N ALA A 35 -2.07 -12.86 18.65
CA ALA A 35 -3.08 -12.80 17.59
C ALA A 35 -3.83 -11.46 17.60
N ALA A 36 -4.29 -11.01 18.78
CA ALA A 36 -4.94 -9.71 18.93
C ALA A 36 -4.04 -8.56 18.48
N TYR A 37 -2.80 -8.52 18.98
CA TYR A 37 -1.82 -7.51 18.58
C TYR A 37 -1.51 -7.54 17.08
N ALA A 38 -1.37 -8.72 16.48
CA ALA A 38 -1.09 -8.86 15.05
C ALA A 38 -2.23 -8.31 14.18
N VAL A 39 -3.49 -8.49 14.62
CA VAL A 39 -4.67 -7.91 13.95
C VAL A 39 -4.66 -6.39 14.05
N GLU A 40 -4.46 -5.84 15.25
CA GLU A 40 -4.38 -4.37 15.45
C GLU A 40 -3.23 -3.75 14.66
N LEU A 41 -2.05 -4.38 14.67
CA LEU A 41 -0.89 -3.94 13.90
C LEU A 41 -1.17 -3.98 12.39
N ALA A 42 -1.88 -5.00 11.91
CA ALA A 42 -2.26 -5.10 10.50
C ALA A 42 -3.24 -3.98 10.12
N THR A 43 -4.22 -3.65 10.97
CA THR A 43 -5.16 -2.54 10.77
C THR A 43 -4.43 -1.21 10.76
N TRP A 44 -3.64 -0.91 11.79
CA TRP A 44 -2.85 0.32 11.85
C TRP A 44 -1.92 0.46 10.63
N LYS A 45 -1.23 -0.61 10.20
CA LYS A 45 -0.40 -0.58 8.98
C LYS A 45 -1.22 -0.36 7.70
N ARG A 46 -2.50 -0.73 7.64
CA ARG A 46 -3.36 -0.40 6.49
C ARG A 46 -3.75 1.07 6.53
N GLU A 47 -4.14 1.59 7.68
CA GLU A 47 -4.48 3.01 7.86
C GLU A 47 -3.28 3.93 7.61
N GLN A 48 -2.08 3.57 8.05
CA GLN A 48 -0.87 4.33 7.72
C GLN A 48 -0.61 4.34 6.20
N ARG A 49 -0.87 3.23 5.52
CA ARG A 49 -0.74 3.15 4.05
C ARG A 49 -1.78 3.97 3.31
N GLU A 50 -2.97 4.13 3.88
CA GLU A 50 -4.01 5.01 3.34
C GLU A 50 -3.63 6.48 3.54
N LYS A 51 -3.13 6.84 4.74
CA LYS A 51 -2.62 8.19 4.99
C LYS A 51 -1.41 8.55 4.14
N GLU A 52 -0.47 7.64 3.96
CA GLU A 52 0.66 7.84 3.04
C GLU A 52 0.19 8.02 1.59
N ARG A 53 -0.94 7.42 1.18
CA ARG A 53 -1.56 7.68 -0.12
C ARG A 53 -2.18 9.07 -0.16
N ASP A 54 -2.98 9.43 0.84
CA ASP A 54 -3.65 10.73 0.91
C ASP A 54 -2.66 11.90 0.98
N GLU A 55 -1.50 11.70 1.61
CA GLU A 55 -0.44 12.71 1.70
C GLU A 55 0.35 12.89 0.39
N GLU A 56 0.44 11.85 -0.44
CA GLU A 56 1.12 11.90 -1.74
C GLU A 56 0.17 12.17 -2.93
N GLU A 57 -1.13 11.95 -2.76
CA GLU A 57 -2.14 12.20 -3.79
C GLU A 57 -2.24 13.70 -4.07
N VAL A 58 -2.35 14.03 -5.36
CA VAL A 58 -2.48 15.42 -5.79
C VAL A 58 -3.82 15.99 -5.36
N ASP A 59 -3.80 17.24 -4.91
CA ASP A 59 -5.01 17.95 -4.57
C ASP A 59 -5.87 18.23 -5.84
N PRO A 60 -7.17 18.53 -5.71
CA PRO A 60 -8.03 18.77 -6.85
C PRO A 60 -7.66 19.99 -7.72
N GLU A 61 -7.02 21.02 -7.16
CA GLU A 61 -6.51 22.19 -7.93
C GLU A 61 -5.37 21.75 -8.85
N SER A 62 -4.49 20.87 -8.35
CA SER A 62 -3.43 20.25 -9.16
C SER A 62 -3.97 19.37 -10.29
N LEU A 63 -5.11 18.69 -10.10
CA LEU A 63 -5.78 17.94 -11.17
C LEU A 63 -6.41 18.86 -12.21
N GLU A 64 -6.95 20.00 -11.77
CA GLU A 64 -7.51 21.01 -12.65
C GLU A 64 -6.41 21.64 -13.54
N GLU A 65 -5.21 21.90 -13.01
CA GLU A 65 -4.06 22.37 -13.81
C GLU A 65 -3.72 21.40 -14.97
N LEU A 66 -3.73 20.08 -14.70
CA LEU A 66 -3.49 19.08 -15.74
C LEU A 66 -4.56 19.16 -16.83
N HIS A 67 -5.83 19.28 -16.44
CA HIS A 67 -6.94 19.40 -17.38
C HIS A 67 -6.89 20.70 -18.19
N GLU A 68 -6.54 21.84 -17.58
CA GLU A 68 -6.32 23.12 -18.28
C GLU A 68 -5.20 23.04 -19.33
N ARG A 69 -4.21 22.17 -19.08
CA ARG A 69 -3.09 21.91 -19.99
C ARG A 69 -3.40 20.84 -21.04
N ASP A 70 -4.65 20.38 -21.13
CA ASP A 70 -5.09 19.30 -22.02
C ASP A 70 -4.35 17.97 -21.76
N ILE A 71 -3.92 17.76 -20.51
CA ILE A 71 -3.26 16.53 -20.07
C ILE A 71 -4.31 15.62 -19.45
N SER A 72 -4.45 14.42 -20.00
CA SER A 72 -5.41 13.45 -19.48
C SER A 72 -5.05 12.99 -18.07
N THR A 73 -6.04 13.00 -17.19
CA THR A 73 -6.02 12.41 -15.85
C THR A 73 -6.78 11.08 -15.80
N ASP A 74 -7.12 10.51 -16.97
CA ASP A 74 -7.73 9.20 -17.10
C ASP A 74 -6.62 8.13 -17.26
N PRO A 75 -6.55 7.09 -16.41
CA PRO A 75 -5.56 6.03 -16.55
C PRO A 75 -5.71 5.23 -17.86
N ASP A 76 -6.89 5.18 -18.48
CA ASP A 76 -7.10 4.47 -19.76
C ASP A 76 -6.33 5.12 -20.94
N ASP A 77 -5.97 6.39 -20.82
CA ASP A 77 -5.15 7.08 -21.82
C ASP A 77 -3.64 6.72 -21.72
N TYR A 78 -3.25 5.97 -20.68
CA TYR A 78 -1.86 5.57 -20.43
C TYR A 78 -1.71 4.05 -20.55
N LYS A 79 -0.74 3.61 -21.37
CA LYS A 79 -0.59 2.20 -21.77
C LYS A 79 -0.20 1.27 -20.62
N ASP A 80 0.60 1.78 -19.69
CA ASP A 80 1.20 1.00 -18.61
C ASP A 80 0.48 1.18 -17.27
N VAL A 81 -0.52 2.08 -17.21
CA VAL A 81 -1.24 2.41 -15.99
C VAL A 81 -2.48 1.53 -15.88
N PRO A 82 -2.64 0.75 -14.78
CA PRO A 82 -3.84 -0.02 -14.57
C PRO A 82 -4.98 0.90 -14.13
N THR A 83 -6.17 0.71 -14.70
CA THR A 83 -7.39 1.47 -14.37
C THR A 83 -7.86 1.32 -12.93
N SER A 84 -7.45 0.25 -12.24
CA SER A 84 -7.83 0.00 -10.85
C SER A 84 -6.65 0.23 -9.91
N GLY A 85 -6.79 1.20 -9.02
CA GLY A 85 -5.86 1.44 -7.91
C GLY A 85 -4.61 2.26 -8.28
N SER A 86 -4.57 2.83 -9.47
CA SER A 86 -3.67 3.93 -9.83
C SER A 86 -4.20 5.26 -9.32
N TYR A 87 -3.31 6.16 -8.92
CA TYR A 87 -3.62 7.52 -8.53
C TYR A 87 -2.50 8.46 -8.97
N ILE A 88 -2.79 9.75 -9.14
CA ILE A 88 -1.80 10.75 -9.51
C ILE A 88 -1.13 11.28 -8.25
N THR A 89 0.19 11.41 -8.28
CA THR A 89 1.01 11.95 -7.19
C THR A 89 1.97 13.01 -7.73
N ILE A 90 2.36 13.96 -6.87
CA ILE A 90 3.44 14.91 -7.16
C ILE A 90 4.72 14.45 -6.48
N LYS A 91 5.80 14.32 -7.26
CA LYS A 91 7.15 14.07 -6.74
C LYS A 91 8.07 15.24 -6.97
N GLU A 92 8.77 15.64 -5.91
CA GLU A 92 9.87 16.58 -5.98
C GLU A 92 11.18 15.83 -6.28
N THR A 93 11.72 15.99 -7.48
CA THR A 93 13.00 15.34 -7.84
C THR A 93 14.21 16.26 -7.61
N LYS A 94 13.99 17.57 -7.54
CA LYS A 94 14.98 18.61 -7.18
C LYS A 94 14.27 19.74 -6.46
N PRO A 95 14.97 20.52 -5.60
CA PRO A 95 14.41 21.69 -4.93
C PRO A 95 13.64 22.58 -5.90
N GLY A 96 12.32 22.59 -5.75
CA GLY A 96 11.40 23.39 -6.55
C GLY A 96 11.08 22.88 -7.96
N TYR A 97 11.42 21.64 -8.31
CA TYR A 97 10.96 20.96 -9.53
C TYR A 97 10.07 19.78 -9.15
N HIS A 98 8.79 19.95 -9.40
CA HIS A 98 7.75 18.98 -9.09
C HIS A 98 7.24 18.36 -10.40
N TYR A 99 6.88 17.09 -10.35
CA TYR A 99 6.39 16.35 -11.51
C TYR A 99 5.20 15.48 -11.10
N TYR A 100 4.22 15.42 -12.00
CA TYR A 100 3.08 14.53 -11.89
C TYR A 100 3.46 13.13 -12.35
N TYR A 101 3.09 12.15 -11.56
CA TYR A 101 3.25 10.73 -11.86
C TYR A 101 1.95 9.99 -11.58
N TRP A 102 1.61 9.04 -12.43
CA TRP A 102 0.75 7.94 -12.02
C TRP A 102 1.54 7.04 -11.07
N GLN A 103 0.91 6.59 -9.99
CA GLN A 103 1.49 5.62 -9.07
C GLN A 103 0.48 4.49 -8.83
N TRP A 104 0.95 3.25 -8.93
CA TRP A 104 0.14 2.07 -8.64
C TRP A 104 0.99 0.94 -8.06
N ARG A 105 0.31 -0.09 -7.57
CA ARG A 105 0.96 -1.31 -7.06
C ARG A 105 0.94 -2.42 -8.09
N ASP A 106 2.10 -3.03 -8.25
CA ASP A 106 2.28 -4.30 -8.95
C ASP A 106 2.91 -5.30 -7.98
N GLY A 107 2.06 -6.15 -7.39
CA GLY A 107 2.43 -7.04 -6.29
C GLY A 107 2.99 -6.29 -5.08
N ASN A 108 4.27 -6.50 -4.77
CA ASN A 108 4.95 -5.90 -3.62
C ASN A 108 5.83 -4.69 -3.98
N THR A 109 5.81 -4.25 -5.24
CA THR A 109 6.61 -3.12 -5.75
C THR A 109 5.72 -1.96 -6.14
N TRP A 110 6.23 -0.74 -5.98
CA TRP A 110 5.59 0.47 -6.50
C TRP A 110 6.01 0.69 -7.94
N LYS A 111 5.04 0.94 -8.82
CA LYS A 111 5.25 1.38 -10.19
C LYS A 111 4.85 2.83 -10.30
N ASN A 112 5.51 3.55 -11.20
CA ASN A 112 5.15 4.90 -11.55
C ASN A 112 5.25 5.10 -13.06
N GLU A 113 4.37 5.95 -13.59
CA GLU A 113 4.42 6.42 -14.98
C GLU A 113 4.47 7.95 -14.94
N TYR A 114 5.33 8.52 -15.77
CA TYR A 114 5.48 9.97 -15.85
C TYR A 114 4.29 10.57 -16.61
N ILE A 115 3.70 11.64 -16.07
CA ILE A 115 2.62 12.38 -16.73
C ILE A 115 3.19 13.66 -17.35
N ALA A 116 3.62 14.59 -16.49
CA ALA A 116 4.02 15.94 -16.90
C ALA A 116 4.80 16.64 -15.78
N PRO A 117 5.57 17.70 -16.09
CA PRO A 117 6.09 18.57 -15.03
C PRO A 117 4.95 19.40 -14.44
N VAL A 118 5.00 19.68 -13.14
CA VAL A 118 4.13 20.67 -12.50
C VAL A 118 4.53 22.04 -13.00
N SER A 119 3.58 22.81 -13.55
CA SER A 119 3.90 24.18 -13.94
C SER A 119 3.95 25.01 -12.67
N LYS A 120 5.13 25.50 -12.29
CA LYS A 120 5.16 26.67 -11.43
C LYS A 120 4.68 27.83 -12.30
N GLY A 121 3.50 28.36 -11.98
CA GLY A 121 3.06 29.63 -12.55
C GLY A 121 4.23 30.61 -12.54
N GLU A 122 4.51 31.18 -13.71
CA GLU A 122 5.54 32.20 -13.91
C GLU A 122 5.26 33.45 -13.06
#